data_AF-A0A9E2G517-F1
#
_entry.id   AF-A0A9E2G517-F1
#
_cell.length_a   1.000
_cell.length_b   1.000
_cell.length_c   1.000
_cell.angle_alpha   90.00
_cell.angle_beta   90.00
_cell.angle_gamma   90.00
#
_symmetry.space_group_name_H-M   'P 1'
#
loop_
_entity.id
_entity.type
_entity.pdbx_description
1 polymer ?
#
loop_
_entity_poly.entity_id
_entity_poly.type
_entity_poly.pdbx_seq_one_letter_code
_entity_poly.pdbx_strand_id
1 'polypeptide(L)'
;MHLLDPPGRPAGLRPDSGCPEEAVKYHIPEKKGAFDIALDSAILQVMTPRLHAISTLLVLSAAILTGCGFQLDTCDSTDAVPGAHLTCPMPGHVDRAFDLHLPPAWDGVSPLPVIFAFHGGGGNRTAAARVTCPDGDTGNPACLVPVASAAGFAVVLPDGTGSRPLRNIRTWNAGGGFDGWNCTSGGSCRSGVDDMKYLDDLLDQVRRIIPVDDARIHATGI
;
A
#
# COMPACT_ATOMS: atom_id res chain seq x y z
N MET A 1 30.27 -36.82 -38.21
CA MET A 1 31.08 -36.69 -36.99
C MET A 1 32.21 -35.71 -37.28
N HIS A 2 31.96 -34.43 -37.03
CA HIS A 2 32.96 -33.37 -36.98
C HIS A 2 32.39 -32.33 -36.00
N LEU A 3 32.97 -32.29 -34.80
CA LEU A 3 32.70 -31.26 -33.80
C LEU A 3 33.33 -29.95 -34.28
N LEU A 4 32.56 -28.86 -34.23
CA LEU A 4 33.08 -27.50 -34.32
C LEU A 4 33.09 -26.91 -32.91
N ASP A 5 34.27 -26.47 -32.48
CA ASP A 5 34.51 -25.76 -31.22
C ASP A 5 33.82 -24.38 -31.21
N PRO A 6 33.34 -23.90 -30.05
CA PRO A 6 32.83 -22.53 -29.91
C PRO A 6 33.98 -21.50 -29.78
N PRO A 7 33.78 -20.25 -30.25
CA PRO A 7 34.80 -19.21 -30.20
C PRO A 7 35.04 -18.67 -28.78
N GLY A 8 36.30 -18.31 -28.52
CA GLY A 8 36.85 -17.93 -27.23
C GLY A 8 36.31 -16.63 -26.61
N ARG A 9 36.41 -16.56 -25.29
CA ARG A 9 36.11 -15.37 -24.48
C ARG A 9 37.18 -14.30 -24.68
N PRO A 10 36.84 -13.01 -24.78
CA PRO A 10 37.79 -11.95 -24.59
C PRO A 10 38.16 -11.82 -23.09
N ALA A 11 39.47 -11.74 -22.84
CA ALA A 11 40.03 -11.34 -21.56
C ALA A 11 39.95 -9.81 -21.42
N GLY A 12 39.49 -9.32 -20.26
CA GLY A 12 39.64 -7.90 -19.94
C GLY A 12 38.93 -7.44 -18.68
N LEU A 13 39.73 -6.81 -17.81
CA LEU A 13 39.42 -5.77 -16.81
C LEU A 13 39.16 -6.23 -15.37
N ARG A 14 40.24 -6.17 -14.58
CA ARG A 14 40.23 -5.92 -13.13
C ARG A 14 39.79 -4.48 -12.85
N PRO A 15 39.03 -4.21 -11.80
CA PRO A 15 39.04 -2.93 -11.12
C PRO A 15 39.86 -3.05 -9.83
N ASP A 16 41.07 -2.49 -9.86
CA ASP A 16 41.70 -1.92 -8.67
C ASP A 16 41.08 -0.54 -8.47
N SER A 17 40.34 -0.35 -7.37
CA SER A 17 40.14 0.96 -6.75
C SER A 17 39.66 0.77 -5.32
N GLY A 18 40.60 0.87 -4.39
CA GLY A 18 40.28 1.05 -2.97
C GLY A 18 39.60 2.39 -2.74
N CYS A 19 38.51 2.37 -1.99
CA CYS A 19 37.99 3.53 -1.28
C CYS A 19 38.25 3.30 0.22
N PRO A 20 38.80 4.28 0.95
CA PRO A 20 39.08 4.14 2.38
C PRO A 20 37.79 4.15 3.21
N GLU A 21 37.70 3.25 4.18
CA GLU A 21 36.74 3.32 5.29
C GLU A 21 37.14 4.47 6.24
N GLU A 22 36.38 5.57 6.23
CA GLU A 22 36.36 6.50 7.36
C GLU A 22 35.06 6.32 8.14
N ALA A 23 35.20 5.70 9.31
CA ALA A 23 34.17 5.56 10.31
C ALA A 23 33.87 6.93 10.97
N VAL A 24 32.72 7.52 10.65
CA VAL A 24 32.21 8.68 11.39
C VAL A 24 31.66 8.20 12.74
N LYS A 25 32.47 8.36 13.80
CA LYS A 25 32.04 8.21 15.19
C LYS A 25 31.14 9.38 15.59
N TYR A 26 29.85 9.13 15.80
CA TYR A 26 28.97 10.07 16.49
C TYR A 26 29.17 9.93 18.01
N HIS A 27 29.63 11.00 18.64
CA HIS A 27 29.76 11.15 20.09
C HIS A 27 28.44 11.68 20.67
N ILE A 28 27.74 10.86 21.44
CA ILE A 28 26.56 11.27 22.23
C ILE A 28 27.07 11.64 23.63
N PRO A 29 26.93 12.90 24.10
CA PRO A 29 27.31 13.25 25.45
C PRO A 29 26.26 12.78 26.47
N GLU A 30 26.68 11.97 27.45
CA GLU A 30 25.90 11.66 28.65
C GLU A 30 25.75 12.93 29.51
N LYS A 31 24.52 13.41 29.70
CA LYS A 31 24.21 14.36 30.78
C LYS A 31 23.97 13.60 32.07
N LYS A 32 24.97 13.58 32.96
CA LYS A 32 24.78 13.32 34.39
C LYS A 32 24.49 14.64 35.09
N GLY A 33 23.24 14.83 35.51
CA GLY A 33 22.81 15.92 36.39
C GLY A 33 22.19 15.31 37.63
N ALA A 34 22.85 15.51 38.77
CA ALA A 34 22.42 15.08 40.10
C ALA A 34 21.11 15.80 40.50
N PHE A 35 20.17 15.05 41.05
CA PHE A 35 19.01 15.58 41.75
C PHE A 35 19.33 15.58 43.25
N ASP A 36 19.58 16.77 43.81
CA ASP A 36 19.50 17.01 45.24
C ASP A 36 18.17 17.71 45.53
N ILE A 37 17.25 17.01 46.17
CA ILE A 37 16.10 17.62 46.84
C ILE A 37 16.09 17.12 48.27
N ALA A 38 16.34 18.06 49.18
CA ALA A 38 16.34 17.87 50.61
C ALA A 38 14.97 17.39 51.12
N LEU A 39 15.02 16.40 52.01
CA LEU A 39 13.92 16.02 52.89
C LEU A 39 13.74 17.10 53.94
N ASP A 40 12.52 17.64 54.06
CA ASP A 40 12.11 18.35 55.26
C ASP A 40 10.88 17.68 55.86
N SER A 41 11.00 17.35 57.14
CA SER A 41 10.03 16.56 57.91
C SER A 41 9.14 17.50 58.69
N ALA A 42 7.82 17.48 58.44
CA ALA A 42 6.88 18.07 59.37
C ALA A 42 5.47 17.43 59.33
N ILE A 43 5.21 16.69 60.41
CA ILE A 43 3.99 16.76 61.23
C ILE A 43 2.74 16.00 60.75
N LEU A 44 2.58 14.87 61.44
CA LEU A 44 1.38 14.10 61.72
C LEU A 44 0.21 14.98 62.22
N GLN A 45 -0.98 14.84 61.63
CA GLN A 45 -2.24 15.02 62.34
C GLN A 45 -3.33 14.11 61.72
N VAL A 46 -3.86 13.24 62.56
CA VAL A 46 -4.84 12.19 62.27
C VAL A 46 -6.24 12.69 62.69
N MET A 47 -7.29 12.06 62.14
CA MET A 47 -8.71 12.02 62.60
C MET A 47 -9.58 13.16 62.03
N THR A 48 -10.69 12.98 61.29
CA THR A 48 -11.78 11.97 61.28
C THR A 48 -12.60 12.10 59.97
N PRO A 49 -13.41 11.09 59.55
CA PRO A 49 -14.32 11.21 58.42
C PRO A 49 -15.70 11.71 58.89
N ARG A 50 -16.22 12.79 58.30
CA ARG A 50 -17.65 13.10 58.33
C ARG A 50 -18.24 12.79 56.95
N LEU A 51 -18.76 11.57 56.81
CA LEU A 51 -19.86 11.29 55.89
C LEU A 51 -21.00 12.26 56.21
N HIS A 52 -21.57 12.95 55.22
CA HIS A 52 -23.00 13.24 55.07
C HIS A 52 -23.24 13.89 53.70
N ALA A 53 -23.95 13.15 52.86
CA ALA A 53 -24.96 13.61 51.91
C ALA A 53 -24.73 14.93 51.15
N ILE A 54 -24.39 14.81 49.86
CA ILE A 54 -25.03 15.65 48.84
C ILE A 54 -25.52 14.70 47.73
N SER A 55 -26.75 14.24 47.94
CA SER A 55 -27.62 13.73 46.88
C SER A 55 -27.98 14.86 45.91
N THR A 56 -28.32 14.46 44.69
CA THR A 56 -29.00 15.23 43.63
C THR A 56 -28.23 16.36 42.98
N LEU A 57 -27.52 16.05 41.88
CA LEU A 57 -27.71 16.70 40.58
C LEU A 57 -26.86 15.97 39.53
N LEU A 58 -27.48 15.17 38.64
CA LEU A 58 -27.12 15.16 37.22
C LEU A 58 -28.25 14.47 36.44
N VAL A 59 -29.19 15.31 36.02
CA VAL A 59 -30.25 14.99 35.08
C VAL A 59 -29.66 14.97 33.67
N LEU A 60 -30.05 13.96 32.88
CA LEU A 60 -29.95 13.83 31.42
C LEU A 60 -28.58 14.08 30.77
N SER A 61 -27.87 12.99 30.46
CA SER A 61 -26.96 12.93 29.30
C SER A 61 -26.77 11.48 28.86
N ALA A 62 -27.84 10.83 28.38
CA ALA A 62 -27.69 9.70 27.46
C ALA A 62 -27.99 10.23 26.07
N ALA A 63 -27.09 11.09 25.57
CA ALA A 63 -27.05 11.42 24.16
C ALA A 63 -26.81 10.10 23.41
N ILE A 64 -27.76 9.77 22.55
CA ILE A 64 -27.72 8.63 21.65
C ILE A 64 -26.34 8.63 20.98
N LEU A 65 -25.62 7.52 21.11
CA LEU A 65 -24.47 7.18 20.27
C LEU A 65 -24.98 7.03 18.83
N THR A 66 -25.37 8.12 18.19
CA THR A 66 -25.19 8.26 16.75
C THR A 66 -23.68 8.33 16.58
N GLY A 67 -23.07 7.15 16.52
CA GLY A 67 -21.77 7.04 15.89
C GLY A 67 -21.91 7.74 14.57
N CYS A 68 -21.25 8.89 14.42
CA CYS A 68 -20.81 9.31 13.10
C CYS A 68 -20.03 8.10 12.60
N GLY A 69 -20.67 7.29 11.76
CA GLY A 69 -19.96 6.28 11.02
C GLY A 69 -18.81 7.03 10.40
N PHE A 70 -17.58 6.65 10.74
CA PHE A 70 -16.46 7.00 9.90
C PHE A 70 -16.77 6.30 8.57
N GLN A 71 -17.55 6.95 7.71
CA GLN A 71 -17.49 6.70 6.28
C GLN A 71 -16.08 7.11 5.92
N LEU A 72 -15.16 6.15 6.08
CA LEU A 72 -13.94 6.12 5.31
C LEU A 72 -14.39 6.37 3.86
N ASP A 73 -13.79 7.34 3.19
CA ASP A 73 -14.12 7.74 1.81
C ASP A 73 -13.99 6.54 0.87
N THR A 74 -14.96 5.64 0.83
CA THR A 74 -14.92 4.42 0.03
C THR A 74 -15.62 4.67 -1.27
N CYS A 75 -14.99 4.30 -2.39
CA CYS A 75 -15.71 4.19 -3.64
C CYS A 75 -16.82 3.14 -3.53
N ASP A 76 -17.99 3.46 -4.06
CA ASP A 76 -19.11 2.54 -4.18
C ASP A 76 -19.77 2.63 -5.57
N SER A 77 -20.87 1.90 -5.76
CA SER A 77 -21.58 1.85 -7.05
C SER A 77 -22.11 3.20 -7.54
N THR A 78 -22.27 4.19 -6.66
CA THR A 78 -22.74 5.53 -7.03
C THR A 78 -21.66 6.37 -7.71
N ASP A 79 -20.38 6.05 -7.48
CA ASP A 79 -19.24 6.67 -8.17
C ASP A 79 -19.01 6.08 -9.57
N ALA A 80 -19.56 4.89 -9.83
CA ALA A 80 -19.36 4.14 -11.07
C ALA A 80 -20.22 4.68 -12.22
N VAL A 81 -19.77 5.77 -12.82
CA VAL A 81 -20.38 6.33 -14.05
C VAL A 81 -19.56 6.00 -15.30
N PRO A 82 -20.16 5.95 -16.50
CA PRO A 82 -19.42 5.74 -17.74
C PRO A 82 -18.26 6.72 -17.90
N GLY A 83 -17.07 6.19 -18.20
CA GLY A 83 -15.85 6.99 -18.35
C GLY A 83 -15.20 7.46 -17.04
N ALA A 84 -15.70 7.03 -15.88
CA ALA A 84 -15.11 7.41 -14.60
C ALA A 84 -13.65 6.95 -14.47
N HIS A 85 -12.86 7.79 -13.81
CA HIS A 85 -11.52 7.46 -13.31
C HIS A 85 -11.52 7.74 -11.81
N LEU A 86 -11.52 6.67 -11.03
CA LEU A 86 -11.64 6.72 -9.58
C LEU A 86 -10.30 6.34 -8.93
N THR A 87 -9.94 7.02 -7.85
CA THR A 87 -8.90 6.57 -6.92
C THR A 87 -9.58 6.16 -5.63
N CYS A 88 -9.51 4.87 -5.31
CA CYS A 88 -10.28 4.26 -4.24
C CYS A 88 -9.36 3.76 -3.14
N PRO A 89 -9.58 4.11 -1.85
CA PRO A 89 -8.89 3.43 -0.77
C PRO A 89 -9.36 1.98 -0.70
N MET A 90 -8.52 1.13 -0.10
CA MET A 90 -8.84 -0.28 0.09
C MET A 90 -9.18 -0.54 1.57
N PRO A 91 -10.46 -0.78 1.91
CA PRO A 91 -10.86 -1.10 3.28
C PRO A 91 -10.06 -2.29 3.86
N GLY A 92 -9.56 -2.13 5.07
CA GLY A 92 -8.71 -3.14 5.73
C GLY A 92 -7.26 -3.18 5.27
N HIS A 93 -6.90 -2.46 4.19
CA HIS A 93 -5.55 -2.45 3.61
C HIS A 93 -5.00 -1.02 3.56
N VAL A 94 -4.30 -0.64 4.64
CA VAL A 94 -3.78 0.72 4.83
C VAL A 94 -2.73 1.06 3.77
N ASP A 95 -2.85 2.24 3.13
CA ASP A 95 -1.88 2.76 2.16
C ASP A 95 -1.72 1.86 0.91
N ARG A 96 -2.82 1.18 0.53
CA ARG A 96 -2.91 0.27 -0.63
C ARG A 96 -4.12 0.56 -1.52
N ALA A 97 -4.32 1.84 -1.82
CA ALA A 97 -5.36 2.30 -2.73
C ALA A 97 -5.19 1.71 -4.14
N PHE A 98 -6.25 1.81 -4.95
CA PHE A 98 -6.20 1.44 -6.36
C PHE A 98 -6.86 2.51 -7.21
N ASP A 99 -6.44 2.61 -8.47
CA ASP A 99 -7.13 3.40 -9.48
C ASP A 99 -8.04 2.46 -10.30
N LEU A 100 -9.26 2.90 -10.62
CA LEU A 100 -10.23 2.18 -11.44
C LEU A 100 -10.66 3.07 -12.62
N HIS A 101 -10.48 2.56 -13.83
CA HIS A 101 -10.91 3.22 -15.07
C HIS A 101 -12.06 2.45 -15.69
N LEU A 102 -13.16 3.16 -15.98
CA LEU A 102 -14.34 2.61 -16.63
C LEU A 102 -14.43 3.06 -18.09
N PRO A 103 -14.84 2.19 -19.03
CA PRO A 103 -15.01 2.58 -20.42
C PRO A 103 -16.04 3.71 -20.57
N PRO A 104 -15.77 4.76 -21.38
CA PRO A 104 -16.77 5.78 -21.69
C PRO A 104 -18.02 5.24 -22.41
N ALA A 105 -17.87 4.13 -23.14
CA ALA A 105 -18.96 3.47 -23.87
C ALA A 105 -19.77 2.48 -23.01
N TRP A 106 -19.43 2.32 -21.73
CA TRP A 106 -20.18 1.46 -20.82
C TRP A 106 -21.58 2.04 -20.56
N ASP A 107 -22.59 1.19 -20.40
CA ASP A 107 -23.99 1.57 -20.18
C ASP A 107 -24.34 1.79 -18.69
N GLY A 108 -23.37 1.61 -17.80
CA GLY A 108 -23.53 1.75 -16.35
C GLY A 108 -24.10 0.51 -15.66
N VAL A 109 -24.46 -0.55 -16.39
CA VAL A 109 -25.19 -1.70 -15.82
C VAL A 109 -24.70 -3.07 -16.31
N SER A 110 -24.14 -3.16 -17.51
CA SER A 110 -23.64 -4.41 -18.08
C SER A 110 -22.37 -4.86 -17.37
N PRO A 111 -22.18 -6.18 -17.12
CA PRO A 111 -20.93 -6.71 -16.58
C PRO A 111 -19.72 -6.36 -17.43
N LEU A 112 -18.68 -5.79 -16.80
CA LEU A 112 -17.43 -5.43 -17.46
C LEU A 112 -16.37 -6.51 -17.27
N PRO A 113 -15.64 -6.90 -18.33
CA PRO A 113 -14.39 -7.62 -18.15
C PRO A 113 -13.35 -6.70 -17.51
N VAL A 114 -12.43 -7.26 -16.72
CA VAL A 114 -11.50 -6.47 -15.90
C VAL A 114 -10.06 -6.88 -16.17
N ILE A 115 -9.17 -5.89 -16.27
CA ILE A 115 -7.71 -6.09 -16.30
C ILE A 115 -7.11 -5.48 -15.03
N PHE A 116 -6.42 -6.30 -14.24
CA PHE A 116 -5.55 -5.83 -13.16
C PHE A 116 -4.14 -5.58 -13.71
N ALA A 117 -3.64 -4.36 -13.62
CA ALA A 117 -2.32 -3.96 -14.10
C ALA A 117 -1.38 -3.65 -12.94
N PHE A 118 -0.43 -4.54 -12.69
CA PHE A 118 0.48 -4.48 -11.55
C PHE A 118 1.78 -3.75 -11.90
N HIS A 119 2.23 -2.89 -10.98
CA HIS A 119 3.56 -2.28 -11.07
C HIS A 119 4.65 -3.27 -10.68
N GLY A 120 5.86 -3.10 -11.22
CA GLY A 120 7.04 -3.84 -10.79
C GLY A 120 7.63 -3.35 -9.48
N GLY A 121 8.71 -3.99 -9.04
CA GLY A 121 9.38 -3.69 -7.77
C GLY A 121 9.75 -2.22 -7.61
N GLY A 122 9.33 -1.60 -6.50
CA GLY A 122 9.57 -0.19 -6.19
C GLY A 122 8.63 0.80 -6.86
N GLY A 123 7.69 0.31 -7.68
CA GLY A 123 6.64 1.12 -8.30
C GLY A 123 5.45 1.43 -7.38
N ASN A 124 4.36 1.84 -8.00
CA ASN A 124 3.04 2.13 -7.44
C ASN A 124 2.01 2.18 -8.59
N ARG A 125 0.72 2.38 -8.30
CA ARG A 125 -0.34 2.42 -9.32
C ARG A 125 -0.11 3.43 -10.45
N THR A 126 0.42 4.62 -10.14
CA THR A 126 0.81 5.62 -11.16
C THR A 126 1.99 5.14 -12.00
N ALA A 127 2.93 4.41 -11.41
CA ALA A 127 4.01 3.77 -12.16
C ALA A 127 3.50 2.65 -13.06
N ALA A 128 2.52 1.84 -12.64
CA ALA A 128 1.86 0.86 -13.51
C ALA A 128 1.26 1.54 -14.74
N ALA A 129 0.47 2.61 -14.56
CA ALA A 129 -0.10 3.36 -15.67
C ALA A 129 0.99 3.82 -16.66
N ARG A 130 2.07 4.41 -16.12
CA ARG A 130 3.19 4.91 -16.94
C ARG A 130 3.93 3.82 -17.70
N VAL A 131 4.30 2.70 -17.07
CA VAL A 131 5.08 1.64 -17.75
C VAL A 131 4.26 0.90 -18.80
N THR A 132 2.93 1.01 -18.74
CA THR A 132 2.03 0.49 -19.77
C THR A 132 1.81 1.45 -20.95
N CYS A 133 2.59 2.54 -21.03
CA CYS A 133 2.57 3.51 -22.12
C CYS A 133 3.87 3.46 -22.93
N PRO A 134 3.82 3.66 -24.26
CA PRO A 134 5.01 3.85 -25.07
C PRO A 134 5.89 4.98 -24.52
N ASP A 135 7.17 4.68 -24.32
CA ASP A 135 8.19 5.60 -23.76
C ASP A 135 7.81 6.25 -22.42
N GLY A 136 6.81 5.70 -21.71
CA GLY A 136 6.27 6.28 -20.48
C GLY A 136 5.40 7.54 -20.68
N ASP A 137 4.99 7.85 -21.91
CA ASP A 137 4.11 8.99 -22.19
C ASP A 137 2.64 8.65 -21.84
N THR A 138 2.16 9.15 -20.70
CA THR A 138 0.80 8.91 -20.22
C THR A 138 -0.29 9.57 -21.05
N GLY A 139 0.06 10.46 -21.99
CA GLY A 139 -0.88 11.03 -22.96
C GLY A 139 -1.05 10.20 -24.22
N ASN A 140 -0.27 9.12 -24.38
CA ASN A 140 -0.26 8.34 -25.60
C ASN A 140 -1.53 7.48 -25.72
N PRO A 141 -2.28 7.53 -26.84
CA PRO A 141 -3.48 6.72 -27.02
C PRO A 141 -3.22 5.20 -27.06
N ALA A 142 -1.96 4.78 -27.24
CA ALA A 142 -1.56 3.38 -27.18
C ALA A 142 -1.19 2.90 -25.76
N CYS A 143 -1.38 3.72 -24.73
CA CYS A 143 -1.33 3.24 -23.34
C CYS A 143 -2.37 2.14 -23.09
N LEU A 144 -2.12 1.26 -22.11
CA LEU A 144 -3.06 0.19 -21.75
C LEU A 144 -4.47 0.71 -21.44
N VAL A 145 -4.62 1.76 -20.63
CA VAL A 145 -5.93 2.28 -20.21
C VAL A 145 -6.82 2.70 -21.39
N PRO A 146 -6.38 3.58 -22.32
CA PRO A 146 -7.20 3.94 -23.48
C PRO A 146 -7.46 2.77 -24.42
N VAL A 147 -6.48 1.88 -24.65
CA VAL A 147 -6.66 0.69 -25.50
C VAL A 147 -7.69 -0.28 -24.91
N ALA A 148 -7.58 -0.58 -23.61
CA ALA A 148 -8.51 -1.44 -22.88
C ALA A 148 -9.91 -0.83 -22.79
N SER A 149 -10.00 0.47 -22.49
CA SER A 149 -11.28 1.21 -22.46
C SER A 149 -11.99 1.16 -23.81
N ALA A 150 -11.26 1.35 -24.92
CA ALA A 150 -11.82 1.25 -26.27
C ALA A 150 -12.31 -0.17 -26.61
N ALA A 151 -11.69 -1.19 -26.02
CA ALA A 151 -12.11 -2.59 -26.14
C ALA A 151 -13.22 -3.00 -25.14
N GLY A 152 -13.70 -2.06 -24.30
CA GLY A 152 -14.78 -2.31 -23.34
C GLY A 152 -14.32 -2.99 -22.04
N PHE A 153 -13.05 -2.86 -21.65
CA PHE A 153 -12.52 -3.39 -20.39
C PHE A 153 -12.39 -2.29 -19.33
N ALA A 154 -12.76 -2.63 -18.10
CA ALA A 154 -12.32 -1.86 -16.93
C ALA A 154 -10.85 -2.18 -16.62
N VAL A 155 -10.10 -1.18 -16.16
CA VAL A 155 -8.70 -1.35 -15.75
C VAL A 155 -8.54 -0.97 -14.29
N VAL A 156 -7.92 -1.86 -13.52
CA VAL A 156 -7.62 -1.67 -12.10
C VAL A 156 -6.10 -1.59 -11.93
N LEU A 157 -5.60 -0.51 -11.33
CA LEU A 157 -4.19 -0.32 -11.01
C LEU A 157 -4.00 -0.23 -9.49
N PRO A 158 -3.64 -1.34 -8.82
CA PRO A 158 -3.49 -1.35 -7.37
C PRO A 158 -2.10 -0.95 -6.89
N ASP A 159 -2.03 -0.41 -5.67
CA ASP A 159 -0.77 -0.23 -4.95
C ASP A 159 -0.32 -1.50 -4.21
N GLY A 160 0.97 -1.81 -4.36
CA GLY A 160 1.69 -2.75 -3.50
C GLY A 160 1.83 -2.25 -2.06
N THR A 161 2.55 -2.99 -1.24
CA THR A 161 2.85 -2.55 0.14
C THR A 161 4.00 -1.56 0.15
N GLY A 162 3.79 -0.38 0.72
CA GLY A 162 4.80 0.67 0.86
C GLY A 162 5.90 0.32 1.88
N SER A 163 7.14 0.66 1.53
CA SER A 163 8.28 0.53 2.43
C SER A 163 8.40 1.73 3.36
N ARG A 164 8.80 1.56 4.62
CA ARG A 164 9.14 2.69 5.50
C ARG A 164 10.65 2.97 5.47
N PRO A 165 11.09 4.24 5.49
CA PRO A 165 10.27 5.46 5.52
C PRO A 165 9.70 5.90 4.15
N LEU A 166 10.20 5.33 3.05
CA LEU A 166 9.85 5.72 1.67
C LEU A 166 8.59 5.02 1.14
N ARG A 167 7.41 5.46 1.60
CA ARG A 167 6.11 4.79 1.33
C ARG A 167 5.76 4.63 -0.15
N ASN A 168 6.28 5.50 -1.01
CA ASN A 168 6.04 5.43 -2.45
C ASN A 168 6.88 4.38 -3.19
N ILE A 169 7.84 3.76 -2.52
CA ILE A 169 8.52 2.55 -2.99
C ILE A 169 7.71 1.36 -2.50
N ARG A 170 6.89 0.81 -3.40
CA ARG A 170 5.99 -0.29 -3.05
C ARG A 170 6.46 -1.61 -3.65
N THR A 171 6.19 -2.69 -2.95
CA THR A 171 6.55 -4.04 -3.39
C THR A 171 5.39 -5.02 -3.22
N TRP A 172 5.47 -6.14 -3.94
CA TRP A 172 4.59 -7.30 -3.78
C TRP A 172 5.37 -8.42 -3.07
N ASN A 173 4.69 -9.24 -2.29
CA ASN A 173 5.15 -10.54 -1.89
C ASN A 173 4.94 -11.50 -3.07
N ALA A 174 5.93 -11.56 -3.96
CA ALA A 174 5.90 -12.42 -5.14
C ALA A 174 6.42 -13.85 -4.84
N GLY A 175 6.45 -14.24 -3.56
CA GLY A 175 6.99 -15.52 -3.11
C GLY A 175 8.51 -15.51 -2.89
N GLY A 176 9.04 -16.70 -2.60
CA GLY A 176 10.40 -16.88 -2.07
C GLY A 176 10.43 -16.76 -0.55
N GLY A 177 11.62 -16.88 0.05
CA GLY A 177 11.80 -16.88 1.51
C GLY A 177 11.38 -18.19 2.20
N PHE A 178 11.00 -19.21 1.44
CA PHE A 178 10.62 -20.55 1.90
C PHE A 178 11.37 -21.62 1.09
N ASP A 179 11.59 -22.81 1.65
CA ASP A 179 12.28 -23.95 1.00
C ASP A 179 13.65 -23.61 0.37
N GLY A 180 14.40 -22.68 0.97
CA GLY A 180 15.71 -22.27 0.48
C GLY A 180 15.68 -21.31 -0.71
N TRP A 181 14.50 -20.92 -1.20
CA TRP A 181 14.36 -19.88 -2.23
C TRP A 181 14.56 -18.49 -1.62
N ASN A 182 15.32 -17.64 -2.30
CA ASN A 182 15.55 -16.28 -1.81
C ASN A 182 14.31 -15.41 -1.95
N CYS A 183 14.08 -14.55 -0.96
CA CYS A 183 13.05 -13.53 -0.97
C CYS A 183 13.55 -12.29 -1.74
N THR A 184 13.27 -12.23 -3.04
CA THR A 184 13.83 -11.18 -3.94
C THR A 184 12.93 -9.96 -4.08
N SER A 185 11.63 -10.07 -3.76
CA SER A 185 10.65 -9.00 -3.99
C SER A 185 10.57 -7.95 -2.88
N GLY A 186 11.60 -7.86 -2.02
CA GLY A 186 11.75 -6.73 -1.10
C GLY A 186 10.98 -6.87 0.22
N GLY A 187 10.45 -5.74 0.73
CA GLY A 187 9.91 -5.63 2.09
C GLY A 187 8.66 -6.47 2.32
N SER A 188 7.79 -6.58 1.31
CA SER A 188 6.53 -7.33 1.39
C SER A 188 6.78 -8.83 1.60
N CYS A 189 7.69 -9.43 0.83
CA CYS A 189 8.05 -10.83 1.00
C CYS A 189 8.76 -11.08 2.34
N ARG A 190 9.70 -10.22 2.76
CA ARG A 190 10.38 -10.37 4.06
C ARG A 190 9.44 -10.28 5.26
N SER A 191 8.36 -9.52 5.11
CA SER A 191 7.36 -9.34 6.16
C SER A 191 6.20 -10.33 6.06
N GLY A 192 6.25 -11.27 5.11
CA GLY A 192 5.18 -12.26 4.92
C GLY A 192 3.83 -11.65 4.60
N VAL A 193 3.80 -10.54 3.85
CA VAL A 193 2.53 -9.88 3.47
C VAL A 193 1.68 -10.84 2.64
N ASP A 194 0.43 -11.01 3.02
CA ASP A 194 -0.53 -11.81 2.26
C ASP A 194 -1.13 -10.99 1.11
N ASP A 195 -0.37 -10.90 0.02
CA ASP A 195 -0.81 -10.20 -1.18
C ASP A 195 -1.93 -10.95 -1.92
N MET A 196 -2.04 -12.27 -1.77
CA MET A 196 -3.15 -13.02 -2.36
C MET A 196 -4.47 -12.62 -1.71
N LYS A 197 -4.51 -12.53 -0.37
CA LYS A 197 -5.68 -12.01 0.33
C LYS A 197 -6.02 -10.57 -0.07
N TYR A 198 -5.03 -9.70 -0.26
CA TYR A 198 -5.27 -8.35 -0.76
C TYR A 198 -5.95 -8.37 -2.14
N LEU A 199 -5.49 -9.23 -3.06
CA LEU A 199 -6.07 -9.32 -4.40
C LEU A 199 -7.50 -9.90 -4.39
N ASP A 200 -7.77 -10.87 -3.53
CA ASP A 200 -9.14 -11.38 -3.32
C ASP A 200 -10.06 -10.27 -2.78
N ASP A 201 -9.63 -9.57 -1.73
CA ASP A 201 -10.41 -8.46 -1.14
C ASP A 201 -10.59 -7.29 -2.12
N LEU A 202 -9.60 -7.03 -2.98
CA LEU A 202 -9.64 -6.01 -4.02
C LEU A 202 -10.65 -6.37 -5.11
N LEU A 203 -10.66 -7.62 -5.59
CA LEU A 203 -11.66 -8.08 -6.56
C LEU A 203 -13.07 -7.93 -5.99
N ASP A 204 -13.27 -8.30 -4.72
CA ASP A 204 -14.54 -8.12 -4.04
C ASP A 204 -14.92 -6.64 -3.88
N GLN A 205 -13.95 -5.73 -3.67
CA GLN A 205 -14.22 -4.30 -3.68
C GLN A 205 -14.61 -3.79 -5.06
N VAL A 206 -13.96 -4.26 -6.13
CA VAL A 206 -14.33 -3.90 -7.51
C VAL A 206 -15.75 -4.37 -7.81
N ARG A 207 -16.14 -5.58 -7.38
CA ARG A 207 -17.52 -6.10 -7.50
C ARG A 207 -18.57 -5.29 -6.73
N ARG A 208 -18.18 -4.55 -5.69
CA ARG A 208 -19.07 -3.61 -4.98
C ARG A 208 -19.26 -2.30 -5.74
N ILE A 209 -18.32 -1.94 -6.60
CA ILE A 209 -18.34 -0.68 -7.37
C ILE A 209 -19.00 -0.90 -8.73
N ILE A 210 -18.68 -2.00 -9.42
CA ILE A 210 -19.22 -2.33 -10.76
C ILE A 210 -19.70 -3.78 -10.86
N PRO A 211 -20.66 -4.08 -11.75
CA PRO A 211 -20.90 -5.44 -12.23
C PRO A 211 -19.66 -5.96 -12.97
N VAL A 212 -19.06 -7.06 -12.49
CA VAL A 212 -17.88 -7.70 -13.09
C VAL A 212 -18.30 -8.93 -13.89
N ASP A 213 -17.73 -9.09 -15.08
CA ASP A 213 -17.80 -10.35 -15.83
C ASP A 213 -16.75 -11.34 -15.28
N ASP A 214 -17.20 -12.26 -14.42
CA ASP A 214 -16.35 -13.24 -13.76
C ASP A 214 -15.67 -14.23 -14.73
N ALA A 215 -16.14 -14.34 -15.98
CA ALA A 215 -15.50 -15.18 -16.99
C ALA A 215 -14.31 -14.48 -17.67
N ARG A 216 -14.13 -13.16 -17.47
CA ARG A 216 -13.13 -12.33 -18.15
C ARG A 216 -12.39 -11.41 -17.19
N ILE A 217 -11.72 -12.04 -16.22
CA ILE A 217 -10.79 -11.38 -15.31
C ILE A 217 -9.37 -11.70 -15.76
N HIS A 218 -8.59 -10.65 -16.02
CA HIS A 218 -7.24 -10.74 -16.56
C HIS A 218 -6.26 -9.99 -15.65
N ALA A 219 -4.98 -10.37 -15.73
CA ALA A 219 -3.90 -9.73 -15.01
C ALA A 219 -2.70 -9.50 -15.93
N THR A 220 -1.97 -8.41 -15.72
CA THR A 220 -0.71 -8.10 -16.38
C THR A 220 0.21 -7.33 -15.43
N GLY A 221 1.51 -7.34 -15.68
CA GLY A 221 2.49 -6.64 -14.87
C GLY A 221 3.92 -6.82 -15.37
N ILE A 222 4.88 -6.24 -14.63
CA ILE A 222 6.33 -6.33 -14.90
C ILE A 222 7.11 -6.64 -13.63
#